data_AF-A0A920RZZ1-F1
#
_entry.id   AF-A0A920RZZ1-F1
#
_cell.length_a   1.000
_cell.length_b   1.000
_cell.length_c   1.000
_cell.angle_alpha   90.00
_cell.angle_beta   90.00
_cell.angle_gamma   90.00
#
_symmetry.space_group_name_H-M   'P 1'
#
loop_
_entity.id
_entity.type
_entity.pdbx_description
1 polymer ?
#
loop_
_entity_poly.entity_id
_entity_poly.type
_entity_poly.pdbx_seq_one_letter_code
_entity_poly.pdbx_strand_id
1 'polypeptide(L)'
;MIRKPLLLLGLLFFIPHSAISEIVVKNAWVRAAPAGSKAMAAYMFIDNQGPKTMSSSKIIANGFEKAEVHKSFIDNNIAQMRKLENISIDGKESITLEPGGLHLMLINPNKVPKKNSKVEILMFFENENNAEVVRIEADVRSQEL
;
A
#
# COMPACT_ATOMS: atom_id res chain seq x y z
N MET A 1 26.32 -47.67 46.02
CA MET A 1 26.73 -47.13 44.70
C MET A 1 25.46 -46.76 43.92
N ILE A 2 25.10 -45.47 43.85
CA ILE A 2 23.89 -45.00 43.16
C ILE A 2 24.34 -44.13 41.98
N ARG A 3 24.06 -44.57 40.74
CA ARG A 3 24.34 -43.82 39.50
C ARG A 3 23.14 -42.92 39.19
N LYS A 4 23.31 -41.59 39.20
CA LYS A 4 22.28 -40.64 38.76
C LYS A 4 22.29 -40.52 37.24
N PRO A 5 21.14 -40.57 36.53
CA PRO A 5 21.10 -40.34 35.10
C PRO A 5 21.21 -38.84 34.81
N LEU A 6 22.13 -38.50 33.91
CA LEU A 6 22.34 -37.13 33.44
C LEU A 6 21.26 -36.81 32.40
N LEU A 7 20.25 -36.03 32.79
CA LEU A 7 19.22 -35.50 31.88
C LEU A 7 19.83 -34.38 31.05
N LEU A 8 20.10 -34.65 29.77
CA LEU A 8 20.53 -33.65 28.80
C LEU A 8 19.29 -32.88 28.31
N LEU A 9 19.08 -31.69 28.90
CA LEU A 9 18.00 -30.79 28.52
C LEU A 9 18.35 -30.15 27.16
N GLY A 10 17.71 -30.61 26.08
CA GLY A 10 17.87 -30.07 24.74
C GLY A 10 17.35 -28.63 24.67
N LEU A 11 18.25 -27.67 24.48
CA LEU A 11 17.92 -26.26 24.31
C LEU A 11 17.31 -26.06 22.91
N LEU A 12 15.98 -25.95 22.81
CA LEU A 12 15.31 -25.54 21.58
C LEU A 12 15.65 -24.06 21.29
N PHE A 13 16.51 -23.83 20.31
CA PHE A 13 16.70 -22.51 19.72
C PHE A 13 15.46 -22.16 18.89
N PHE A 14 14.59 -21.31 19.43
CA PHE A 14 13.60 -20.60 18.63
C PHE A 14 14.34 -19.58 17.77
N ILE A 15 14.44 -19.84 16.46
CA ILE A 15 14.92 -18.85 15.50
C ILE A 15 13.75 -17.91 15.22
N PRO A 16 13.81 -16.62 15.61
CA PRO A 16 12.80 -15.66 15.20
C PRO A 16 12.81 -15.55 13.68
N HIS A 17 11.69 -15.90 13.04
CA HIS A 17 11.48 -15.67 11.62
C HIS A 17 11.27 -14.17 11.44
N SER A 18 12.30 -13.45 10.99
CA SER A 18 12.13 -12.08 10.53
C SER A 18 11.19 -12.12 9.33
N ALA A 19 9.94 -11.72 9.52
CA ALA A 19 8.98 -11.62 8.42
C ALA A 19 9.50 -10.56 7.44
N ILE A 20 9.97 -11.01 6.28
CA ILE A 20 10.24 -10.15 5.14
C ILE A 20 8.88 -9.61 4.68
N SER A 21 8.82 -8.31 4.41
CA SER A 21 7.65 -7.65 3.81
C SER A 21 7.24 -8.42 2.56
N GLU A 22 6.00 -8.92 2.55
CA GLU A 22 5.45 -9.68 1.43
C GLU A 22 4.93 -8.73 0.35
N ILE A 23 4.57 -7.49 0.73
CA ILE A 23 4.07 -6.48 -0.19
C ILE A 23 5.18 -5.54 -0.64
N VAL A 24 5.50 -5.58 -1.93
CA VAL A 24 6.47 -4.67 -2.55
C VAL A 24 5.75 -3.62 -3.38
N VAL A 25 5.95 -2.35 -3.04
CA VAL A 25 5.42 -1.21 -3.80
C VAL A 25 6.51 -0.59 -4.66
N LYS A 26 6.22 -0.37 -5.95
CA LYS A 26 7.16 0.19 -6.92
C LYS A 26 6.54 1.38 -7.64
N ASN A 27 7.40 2.28 -8.10
CA ASN A 27 7.05 3.41 -8.98
C ASN A 27 5.89 4.26 -8.44
N ALA A 28 5.86 4.50 -7.12
CA ALA A 28 4.81 5.31 -6.52
C ALA A 28 4.98 6.79 -6.87
N TRP A 29 3.91 7.44 -7.31
CA TRP A 29 3.92 8.86 -7.63
C TRP A 29 2.54 9.50 -7.43
N VAL A 30 2.54 10.80 -7.15
CA VAL A 30 1.34 11.63 -7.04
C VAL A 30 1.29 12.58 -8.23
N ARG A 31 0.12 12.69 -8.87
CA ARG A 31 -0.09 13.66 -9.94
C ARG A 31 -0.06 15.07 -9.37
N ALA A 32 0.85 15.88 -9.90
CA ALA A 32 0.92 17.30 -9.59
C ALA A 32 -0.42 17.98 -9.92
N ALA A 33 -0.87 18.86 -9.03
CA ALA A 33 -2.14 19.57 -9.15
C ALA A 33 -1.94 21.08 -8.91
N PRO A 34 -2.80 21.96 -9.45
CA PRO A 34 -2.76 23.39 -9.16
C PRO A 34 -2.92 23.73 -7.68
N ALA A 35 -2.51 24.93 -7.28
CA ALA A 35 -2.78 25.43 -5.95
C ALA A 35 -4.31 25.49 -5.69
N GLY A 36 -4.74 25.08 -4.50
CA GLY A 36 -6.16 25.06 -4.12
C GLY A 36 -6.93 23.80 -4.51
N SER A 37 -6.30 22.84 -5.20
CA SER A 37 -6.92 21.54 -5.50
C SER A 37 -7.40 20.83 -4.21
N LYS A 38 -8.64 20.34 -4.26
CA LYS A 38 -9.27 19.60 -3.14
C LYS A 38 -8.97 18.11 -3.16
N ALA A 39 -8.44 17.59 -4.25
CA ALA A 39 -8.03 16.21 -4.33
C ALA A 39 -6.89 16.02 -5.34
N MET A 40 -6.14 14.95 -5.15
CA MET A 40 -5.02 14.52 -5.99
C MET A 40 -5.08 13.01 -6.18
N ALA A 41 -4.56 12.51 -7.29
CA ALA A 41 -4.47 11.07 -7.53
C ALA A 41 -3.03 10.59 -7.34
N ALA A 42 -2.87 9.44 -6.69
CA ALA A 42 -1.60 8.72 -6.60
C ALA A 42 -1.70 7.34 -7.26
N TYR A 43 -0.57 6.91 -7.79
CA TYR A 43 -0.42 5.76 -8.68
C TYR A 43 0.82 4.98 -8.24
N MET A 44 0.79 3.67 -8.42
CA MET A 44 1.86 2.76 -8.00
C MET A 44 1.62 1.36 -8.55
N PHE A 45 2.65 0.54 -8.53
CA PHE A 45 2.55 -0.89 -8.73
C PHE A 45 2.70 -1.59 -7.38
N ILE A 46 1.81 -2.54 -7.06
CA ILE A 46 1.82 -3.29 -5.80
C ILE A 46 1.91 -4.78 -6.12
N ASP A 47 2.96 -5.42 -5.59
CA ASP A 47 3.34 -6.81 -5.85
C ASP A 47 3.22 -7.61 -4.56
N ASN A 48 2.34 -8.61 -4.54
CA ASN A 48 2.24 -9.52 -3.40
C ASN A 48 3.16 -10.72 -3.62
N GLN A 49 4.35 -10.65 -3.04
CA GLN A 49 5.34 -11.72 -3.09
C GLN A 49 5.06 -12.84 -2.09
N GLY A 50 4.07 -12.66 -1.21
CA GLY A 50 3.60 -13.68 -0.28
C GLY A 50 2.79 -14.78 -0.99
N PRO A 51 2.58 -15.94 -0.33
CA PRO A 51 1.77 -17.02 -0.86
C PRO A 51 0.27 -16.84 -0.60
N LYS A 52 -0.15 -15.89 0.24
CA LYS A 52 -1.54 -15.67 0.65
C LYS A 52 -2.05 -14.33 0.13
N THR A 53 -3.36 -14.25 -0.10
CA THR A 53 -4.04 -12.99 -0.39
C THR A 53 -3.84 -11.99 0.76
N MET A 54 -3.53 -10.75 0.42
CA MET A 54 -3.42 -9.62 1.35
C MET A 54 -4.44 -8.57 0.95
N SER A 55 -5.14 -7.98 1.93
CA SER A 55 -6.12 -6.93 1.71
C SER A 55 -5.73 -5.63 2.40
N SER A 56 -6.01 -4.48 1.77
CA SER A 56 -5.83 -3.17 2.38
C SER A 56 -7.13 -2.37 2.34
N SER A 57 -7.63 -2.03 3.51
CA SER A 57 -8.81 -1.17 3.73
C SER A 57 -8.42 0.19 4.34
N LYS A 58 -7.20 0.30 4.88
CA LYS A 58 -6.71 1.49 5.57
C LYS A 58 -5.48 2.06 4.88
N ILE A 59 -5.58 3.36 4.57
CA ILE A 59 -4.53 4.14 3.94
C ILE A 59 -4.44 5.48 4.64
N ILE A 60 -3.22 5.91 4.96
CA ILE A 60 -2.93 7.22 5.52
C ILE A 60 -1.97 7.93 4.57
N ALA A 61 -2.29 9.15 4.17
CA ALA A 61 -1.38 9.99 3.39
C ALA A 61 -1.03 11.24 4.19
N ASN A 62 0.25 11.46 4.44
CA ASN A 62 0.69 12.59 5.25
C ASN A 62 0.34 13.92 4.56
N GLY A 63 -0.30 14.83 5.30
CA GLY A 63 -0.75 16.12 4.78
C GLY A 63 -2.10 16.10 4.05
N PHE A 64 -2.85 14.99 4.10
CA PHE A 64 -4.21 14.86 3.55
C PHE A 64 -5.20 14.43 4.62
N GLU A 65 -6.47 14.82 4.47
CA GLU A 65 -7.53 14.40 5.39
C GLU A 65 -7.87 12.92 5.20
N LYS A 66 -7.92 12.44 3.96
CA LYS A 66 -8.29 11.05 3.61
C LYS A 66 -7.48 10.55 2.42
N ALA A 67 -7.28 9.23 2.38
CA ALA A 67 -6.78 8.51 1.23
C ALA A 67 -7.72 7.32 0.96
N GLU A 68 -8.21 7.21 -0.26
CA GLU A 68 -9.20 6.21 -0.64
C GLU A 68 -8.80 5.51 -1.94
N VAL A 69 -9.12 4.22 -2.09
CA VAL A 69 -8.96 3.55 -3.39
C VAL A 69 -10.19 3.81 -4.25
N HIS A 70 -9.98 4.27 -5.48
CA HIS A 70 -11.03 4.53 -6.45
C HIS A 70 -10.75 3.77 -7.75
N LYS A 71 -11.80 3.38 -8.47
CA LYS A 71 -11.73 2.85 -9.83
C LYS A 71 -12.37 3.84 -10.79
N SER A 72 -11.62 4.28 -11.79
CA SER A 72 -12.16 4.98 -12.95
C SER A 72 -12.73 3.98 -13.96
N PHE A 73 -13.83 4.34 -14.59
CA PHE A 73 -14.44 3.56 -15.67
C PHE A 73 -15.27 4.49 -16.57
N ILE A 74 -15.52 4.04 -17.80
CA ILE A 74 -16.43 4.72 -18.72
C ILE A 74 -17.76 3.99 -18.66
N ASP A 75 -18.82 4.75 -18.43
CA ASP A 75 -20.19 4.26 -18.49
C ASP A 75 -21.02 5.24 -19.33
N ASN A 76 -21.60 4.74 -20.42
CA ASN A 76 -22.35 5.55 -21.40
C ASN A 76 -21.58 6.79 -21.90
N ASN A 77 -20.29 6.62 -22.26
CA ASN A 77 -19.36 7.69 -22.67
C ASN A 77 -19.09 8.77 -21.60
N ILE A 78 -19.51 8.53 -20.36
CA ILE A 78 -19.24 9.41 -19.23
C ILE A 78 -18.16 8.76 -18.37
N ALA A 79 -17.08 9.50 -18.12
CA ALA A 79 -16.06 9.08 -17.17
C ALA A 79 -16.63 9.15 -15.75
N GLN A 80 -16.63 8.02 -15.05
CA GLN A 80 -17.06 7.89 -13.68
C GLN A 80 -15.92 7.39 -12.78
N MET A 81 -16.07 7.63 -11.48
CA MET A 81 -15.19 7.13 -10.44
C MET A 81 -16.02 6.51 -9.33
N ARG A 82 -15.58 5.35 -8.83
CA ARG A 82 -16.22 4.66 -7.70
C ARG A 82 -15.17 4.32 -6.65
N LYS A 83 -15.44 4.69 -5.40
CA LYS A 83 -14.68 4.27 -4.23
C LYS A 83 -14.80 2.75 -4.04
N LEU A 84 -13.69 2.12 -3.66
CA LEU A 84 -13.64 0.75 -3.17
C LEU A 84 -13.42 0.76 -1.66
N GLU A 85 -14.08 -0.15 -0.95
CA GLU A 85 -13.93 -0.30 0.51
C GLU A 85 -12.59 -0.94 0.88
N ASN A 86 -12.05 -1.78 0.01
CA ASN A 86 -10.72 -2.35 0.12
C ASN A 86 -10.16 -2.73 -1.26
N ILE A 87 -8.87 -3.01 -1.29
CA ILE A 87 -8.21 -3.78 -2.35
C ILE A 87 -7.73 -5.10 -1.79
N SER A 88 -7.76 -6.15 -2.61
CA SER A 88 -7.20 -7.45 -2.29
C SER A 88 -6.27 -7.87 -3.42
N ILE A 89 -5.12 -8.44 -3.06
CA ILE A 89 -4.10 -8.89 -4.00
C ILE A 89 -3.80 -10.34 -3.64
N ASP A 90 -4.13 -11.27 -4.53
CA ASP A 90 -3.87 -12.69 -4.30
C ASP A 90 -2.37 -12.96 -4.16
N GLY A 91 -2.03 -14.07 -3.50
CA GLY A 91 -0.64 -14.46 -3.33
C GLY A 91 0.04 -14.65 -4.69
N LYS A 92 1.24 -14.10 -4.86
CA LYS A 92 2.01 -14.09 -6.11
C LYS A 92 1.39 -13.28 -7.25
N GLU A 93 0.34 -12.50 -6.97
CA GLU A 93 -0.29 -11.60 -7.92
C GLU A 93 0.11 -10.14 -7.67
N SER A 94 -0.26 -9.27 -8.61
CA SER A 94 0.02 -7.84 -8.52
C SER A 94 -1.16 -7.00 -9.00
N ILE A 95 -1.20 -5.76 -8.54
CA ILE A 95 -2.16 -4.76 -9.02
C ILE A 95 -1.43 -3.48 -9.44
N THR A 96 -1.97 -2.83 -10.46
CA THR A 96 -1.49 -1.54 -10.95
C THR A 96 -2.53 -0.46 -10.65
N LEU A 97 -2.09 0.60 -9.99
CA LEU A 97 -2.83 1.84 -9.83
C LEU A 97 -2.29 2.83 -10.86
N GLU A 98 -3.10 3.18 -11.85
CA GLU A 98 -2.73 3.97 -13.03
C GLU A 98 -3.84 4.93 -13.49
N PRO A 99 -3.50 5.99 -14.25
CA PRO A 99 -4.49 6.90 -14.81
C PRO A 99 -5.57 6.18 -15.62
N GLY A 100 -6.84 6.45 -15.33
CA GLY A 100 -7.98 5.82 -16.01
C GLY A 100 -8.38 4.44 -15.45
N GLY A 101 -7.59 3.86 -14.55
CA GLY A 101 -7.87 2.59 -13.86
C GLY A 101 -8.08 2.77 -12.35
N LEU A 102 -7.50 1.86 -11.58
CA LEU A 102 -7.43 1.98 -10.11
C LEU A 102 -6.47 3.11 -9.72
N HIS A 103 -6.75 3.82 -8.64
CA HIS A 103 -5.87 4.86 -8.12
C HIS A 103 -6.19 5.20 -6.67
N LEU A 104 -5.22 5.82 -5.97
CA LEU A 104 -5.48 6.40 -4.66
C LEU A 104 -5.94 7.84 -4.82
N MET A 105 -7.14 8.15 -4.36
CA MET A 105 -7.66 9.50 -4.25
C MET A 105 -7.23 10.08 -2.90
N LEU A 106 -6.35 11.08 -2.94
CA LEU A 106 -5.87 11.83 -1.78
C LEU A 106 -6.72 13.09 -1.64
N ILE A 107 -7.48 13.21 -0.55
CA ILE A 107 -8.56 14.18 -0.39
C ILE A 107 -8.19 15.24 0.65
N ASN A 108 -8.57 16.48 0.37
CA ASN A 108 -8.36 17.66 1.20
C ASN A 108 -6.92 17.78 1.70
N PRO A 109 -5.95 18.07 0.80
CA PRO A 109 -4.59 18.37 1.23
C PRO A 109 -4.59 19.60 2.14
N ASN A 110 -3.89 19.51 3.28
CA ASN A 110 -3.61 20.66 4.15
C ASN A 110 -2.91 21.77 3.36
N LYS A 111 -2.02 21.37 2.45
CA LYS A 111 -1.38 22.19 1.43
C LYS A 111 -1.04 21.31 0.24
N VAL A 112 -1.35 21.79 -0.98
CA VAL A 112 -0.98 21.07 -2.21
C VAL A 112 0.56 20.90 -2.25
N PRO A 113 1.08 19.66 -2.30
CA PRO A 113 2.50 19.39 -2.42
C PRO A 113 3.11 20.03 -3.67
N LYS A 114 4.36 20.48 -3.58
CA LYS A 114 5.05 21.08 -4.72
C LYS A 114 5.45 19.99 -5.70
N LYS A 115 5.51 20.32 -7.00
CA LYS A 115 6.15 19.44 -7.99
C LYS A 115 7.59 19.13 -7.55
N ASN A 116 8.02 17.89 -7.76
CA ASN A 116 9.31 17.31 -7.35
C ASN A 116 9.49 17.17 -5.83
N SER A 117 8.45 17.35 -5.01
CA SER A 117 8.47 16.91 -3.61
C SER A 117 8.01 15.47 -3.49
N LYS A 118 8.00 14.93 -2.27
CA LYS A 118 7.48 13.60 -1.94
C LYS A 118 6.24 13.70 -1.06
N VAL A 119 5.35 12.72 -1.18
CA VAL A 119 4.24 12.47 -0.26
C VAL A 119 4.46 11.10 0.36
N GLU A 120 4.43 11.03 1.69
CA GLU A 120 4.44 9.75 2.40
C GLU A 120 3.03 9.17 2.46
N ILE A 121 2.92 7.90 2.07
CA ILE A 121 1.69 7.12 2.14
C ILE A 121 1.99 5.85 2.96
N LEU A 122 1.14 5.54 3.92
CA LEU A 122 1.16 4.31 4.68
C LEU A 122 -0.04 3.47 4.24
N MET A 123 0.22 2.28 3.70
CA MET A 123 -0.81 1.30 3.38
C MET A 123 -0.71 0.13 4.35
N PHE A 124 -1.83 -0.23 4.95
CA PHE A 124 -1.94 -1.31 5.92
C PHE A 124 -2.53 -2.52 5.19
N PHE A 125 -1.74 -3.58 5.07
CA PHE A 125 -2.14 -4.84 4.46
C PHE A 125 -2.33 -5.90 5.54
N GLU A 126 -3.36 -6.72 5.42
CA GLU A 126 -3.64 -7.78 6.38
C GLU A 126 -4.21 -9.03 5.71
N ASN A 127 -4.00 -10.16 6.37
CA ASN A 127 -4.69 -11.43 6.15
C ASN A 127 -4.97 -12.08 7.50
N GLU A 128 -5.49 -13.31 7.52
CA GLU A 128 -5.84 -14.02 8.76
C GLU A 128 -4.70 -14.20 9.77
N ASN A 129 -3.43 -14.20 9.31
CA ASN A 129 -2.26 -14.55 10.13
C ASN A 129 -1.16 -13.47 10.15
N ASN A 130 -1.26 -12.46 9.28
CA ASN A 130 -0.22 -11.47 9.07
C ASN A 130 -0.83 -10.07 8.89
N ALA A 131 -0.13 -9.06 9.40
CA ALA A 131 -0.42 -7.66 9.17
C ALA A 131 0.88 -6.92 8.89
N GLU A 132 0.88 -6.11 7.85
CA GLU A 132 2.05 -5.41 7.34
C GLU A 132 1.70 -3.95 7.06
N VAL A 133 2.60 -3.03 7.42
CA VAL A 133 2.47 -1.61 7.08
C VAL A 133 3.57 -1.24 6.11
N VAL A 134 3.18 -0.89 4.89
CA VAL A 134 4.11 -0.47 3.84
C VAL A 134 4.18 1.05 3.84
N ARG A 135 5.38 1.59 4.10
CA ARG A 135 5.69 3.01 3.96
C ARG A 135 6.16 3.28 2.54
N ILE A 136 5.44 4.18 1.86
CA ILE A 136 5.62 4.50 0.45
C ILE A 136 5.99 5.98 0.35
N GLU A 137 7.11 6.29 -0.29
CA GLU A 137 7.46 7.66 -0.68
C GLU A 137 7.09 7.89 -2.14
N ALA A 138 6.01 8.62 -2.38
CA ALA A 138 5.51 8.89 -3.72
C ALA A 138 6.00 10.25 -4.24
N ASP A 139 6.67 10.26 -5.40
CA ASP A 139 7.15 11.49 -6.03
C ASP A 139 6.01 12.31 -6.66
N VAL A 140 5.96 13.61 -6.40
CA VAL A 140 4.96 14.50 -6.98
C VAL A 140 5.45 14.96 -8.35
N ARG A 141 4.82 14.49 -9.42
CA ARG A 141 5.24 14.80 -10.79
C ARG A 141 4.07 15.06 -11.73
N SER A 142 4.37 15.69 -12.86
CA SER A 142 3.40 15.81 -13.95
C SER A 142 3.14 14.43 -14.55
N GLN A 143 1.91 14.19 -15.00
CA GLN A 143 1.63 13.00 -15.80
C GLN A 143 2.29 13.19 -17.17
N GLU A 144 3.14 12.24 -17.55
CA GLU A 144 3.67 12.13 -18.90
C GLU A 144 2.57 11.53 -19.79
N LEU A 145 2.37 12.11 -20.98
CA LEU A 145 1.37 11.70 -21.97
C LEU A 145 1.97 10.70 -22.96
#